data_AF-A0A534Z2X4-F1
#
_entry.id   AF-A0A534Z2X4-F1
#
_cell.length_a   1.000
_cell.length_b   1.000
_cell.length_c   1.000
_cell.angle_alpha   90.00
_cell.angle_beta   90.00
_cell.angle_gamma   90.00
#
_symmetry.space_group_name_H-M   'P 1'
#
loop_
_entity.id
_entity.type
_entity.pdbx_description
1 polymer ?
#
loop_
_entity_poly.entity_id
_entity_poly.type
_entity_poly.pdbx_seq_one_letter_code
_entity_poly.pdbx_strand_id
1 'polypeptide(L)'
;MTTRKIARDYLGKVEARLDALRLFLGRGRYDDVVREAHEAIELLLKGALHFVGILFERSEAEEAIRAVERLLGLYRVLLDTAKD
;
A
#
# COMPACT_ATOMS: atom_id res chain seq x y z
N MET A 1 -15.19 10.14 -14.67
CA MET A 1 -13.70 10.18 -14.70
C MET A 1 -13.22 8.87 -15.32
N THR A 2 -12.27 8.85 -16.26
CA THR A 2 -11.86 7.59 -16.92
C THR A 2 -10.82 6.84 -16.09
N THR A 3 -10.82 5.50 -16.16
CA THR A 3 -9.84 4.61 -15.49
C THR A 3 -8.38 5.00 -15.77
N ARG A 4 -8.08 5.39 -17.01
CA ARG A 4 -6.75 5.88 -17.42
C ARG A 4 -6.34 7.19 -16.74
N LYS A 5 -7.29 8.10 -16.49
CA LYS A 5 -7.01 9.35 -15.76
C LYS A 5 -6.67 9.04 -14.31
N ILE A 6 -7.43 8.14 -13.67
CA ILE A 6 -7.18 7.74 -12.29
C ILE A 6 -5.80 7.06 -12.14
N ALA A 7 -5.45 6.14 -13.04
CA ALA A 7 -4.13 5.49 -13.03
C ALA A 7 -2.98 6.51 -13.17
N ARG A 8 -3.15 7.53 -14.00
CA ARG A 8 -2.17 8.63 -14.13
C ARG A 8 -2.07 9.48 -12.87
N ASP A 9 -3.19 9.75 -12.22
CA ASP A 9 -3.21 10.49 -10.95
C ASP A 9 -2.49 9.70 -9.84
N TYR A 10 -2.59 8.37 -9.83
CA TYR A 10 -1.80 7.51 -8.94
C TYR A 10 -0.30 7.59 -9.25
N LEU A 11 0.09 7.53 -10.52
CA LEU A 11 1.49 7.64 -10.93
C LEU A 11 2.13 8.95 -10.42
N GLY A 12 1.46 10.09 -10.61
CA GLY A 12 1.99 11.37 -10.14
C GLY A 12 2.18 11.42 -8.62
N LYS A 13 1.33 10.74 -7.84
CA LYS A 13 1.50 10.63 -6.38
C LYS A 13 2.71 9.77 -6.01
N VAL A 14 2.94 8.67 -6.74
CA VAL A 14 4.08 7.79 -6.53
C VAL A 14 5.39 8.50 -6.83
N GLU A 15 5.45 9.28 -7.92
CA GLU A 15 6.64 10.05 -8.29
C GLU A 15 7.00 11.07 -7.20
N ALA A 16 6.02 11.82 -6.71
CA ALA A 16 6.23 12.77 -5.60
C ALA A 16 6.74 12.06 -4.32
N ARG A 17 6.24 10.86 -4.04
CA ARG A 17 6.74 10.05 -2.91
C ARG A 17 8.15 9.54 -3.11
N LEU A 18 8.53 9.18 -4.34
CA LEU A 18 9.90 8.77 -4.64
C LEU A 18 10.90 9.90 -4.35
N ASP A 19 10.53 11.14 -4.62
CA ASP A 19 11.36 12.29 -4.26
C ASP A 19 11.45 12.47 -2.74
N ALA A 20 10.34 12.29 -2.02
CA ALA A 20 10.33 12.33 -0.55
C ALA A 20 11.21 11.21 0.06
N LEU A 21 11.15 10.00 -0.48
CA LEU A 21 11.99 8.86 -0.06
C LEU A 21 13.48 9.19 -0.16
N ARG A 22 13.91 9.77 -1.27
CA ARG A 22 15.30 10.19 -1.48
C ARG A 22 15.72 11.27 -0.47
N LEU A 23 14.82 12.22 -0.17
CA LEU A 23 15.06 13.24 0.84
C LEU A 23 15.22 12.64 2.25
N PHE A 24 14.36 11.71 2.64
CA PHE A 24 14.45 11.06 3.95
C PHE A 24 15.73 10.23 4.09
N LEU A 25 16.09 9.49 3.03
CA LEU A 25 17.33 8.74 3.00
C LEU A 25 18.55 9.65 3.17
N GLY A 26 18.60 10.78 2.44
CA GLY A 26 19.67 11.77 2.56
C GLY A 26 19.77 12.42 3.95
N ARG A 27 18.71 12.33 4.77
CA ARG A 27 18.66 12.83 6.15
C ARG A 27 18.85 11.73 7.20
N GLY A 28 19.10 10.49 6.80
CA GLY A 28 19.22 9.34 7.72
C GLY A 28 17.92 8.95 8.42
N ARG A 29 16.76 9.38 7.92
CA ARG A 29 15.44 9.09 8.49
C ARG A 29 14.89 7.78 7.93
N TYR A 30 15.51 6.66 8.31
CA TYR A 30 15.24 5.36 7.68
C TYR A 30 13.84 4.80 7.94
N ASP A 31 13.26 5.06 9.11
CA ASP A 31 11.89 4.64 9.44
C ASP A 31 10.85 5.36 8.56
N ASP A 32 11.08 6.65 8.27
CA ASP A 32 10.25 7.41 7.33
C ASP A 32 10.43 6.94 5.88
N VAL A 33 11.64 6.54 5.49
CA VAL A 33 11.87 5.91 4.17
C VAL A 33 11.01 4.64 4.03
N VAL A 34 11.04 3.75 5.01
CA VAL A 34 10.28 2.49 4.94
C VAL A 34 8.77 2.77 4.91
N ARG A 35 8.28 3.69 5.74
CA ARG A 35 6.85 4.06 5.78
C ARG A 35 6.36 4.62 4.45
N GLU A 36 7.06 5.59 3.87
CA GLU A 36 6.66 6.19 2.59
C GLU A 36 6.81 5.22 1.42
N ALA A 37 7.73 4.24 1.52
CA ALA A 37 7.90 3.24 0.48
C ALA A 37 6.70 2.30 0.42
N HIS A 38 6.17 1.89 1.58
CA HIS A 38 4.94 1.10 1.65
C HIS A 38 3.75 1.84 1.02
N GLU A 39 3.58 3.11 1.35
CA GLU A 39 2.51 3.95 0.79
C GLU A 39 2.66 4.14 -0.73
N ALA A 40 3.89 4.34 -1.23
CA ALA A 40 4.16 4.44 -2.66
C ALA A 40 3.84 3.13 -3.41
N ILE A 41 4.17 1.97 -2.82
CA ILE A 41 3.84 0.65 -3.39
C ILE A 41 2.32 0.44 -3.43
N GLU A 42 1.60 0.81 -2.37
CA GLU A 42 0.14 0.72 -2.34
C GLU A 42 -0.50 1.56 -3.46
N LEU A 43 -0.04 2.79 -3.65
CA LEU A 43 -0.54 3.68 -4.71
C LEU A 43 -0.23 3.15 -6.11
N LEU A 44 0.96 2.58 -6.33
CA LEU A 44 1.32 1.89 -7.58
C LEU A 44 0.33 0.76 -7.88
N LEU A 45 0.07 -0.09 -6.88
CA LEU A 45 -0.84 -1.22 -7.04
C LEU A 45 -2.27 -0.76 -7.34
N LYS A 46 -2.78 0.25 -6.61
CA LYS A 46 -4.10 0.85 -6.86
C LYS A 46 -4.20 1.44 -8.27
N GLY A 47 -3.17 2.15 -8.71
CA GLY A 47 -3.10 2.73 -10.05
C GLY A 47 -3.10 1.67 -11.16
N ALA A 48 -2.31 0.60 -10.98
CA ALA A 48 -2.25 -0.53 -11.90
C ALA A 48 -3.60 -1.25 -12.01
N LEU A 49 -4.25 -1.52 -10.88
CA LEU A 49 -5.57 -2.16 -10.83
C LEU A 49 -6.63 -1.30 -11.53
N HIS A 50 -6.64 0.01 -11.28
CA HIS A 50 -7.54 0.93 -11.99
C HIS A 50 -7.27 0.97 -13.49
N PHE A 51 -6.01 0.92 -13.92
CA PHE A 51 -5.66 0.91 -15.34
C PHE A 51 -6.24 -0.30 -16.07
N VAL A 52 -6.22 -1.48 -15.44
CA VAL A 52 -6.80 -2.71 -16.00
C VAL A 52 -8.33 -2.82 -15.80
N GLY A 53 -8.96 -1.78 -15.24
CA GLY A 53 -10.41 -1.72 -15.05
C GLY A 53 -10.93 -2.37 -13.77
N ILE A 54 -10.04 -2.74 -12.84
CA ILE A 54 -10.40 -3.21 -11.50
C ILE A 54 -10.60 -1.97 -10.62
N LEU A 55 -11.86 -1.64 -10.37
CA LEU A 55 -12.29 -0.51 -9.54
C LEU A 55 -12.62 -1.01 -8.13
N PHE A 56 -12.13 -0.31 -7.12
CA PHE A 56 -12.47 -0.64 -5.73
C PHE A 56 -13.91 -0.24 -5.42
N GLU A 57 -14.84 -1.20 -5.52
CA GLU A 57 -16.21 -1.04 -5.03
C GLU A 57 -16.29 -1.27 -3.51
N ARG A 58 -17.38 -0.82 -2.87
CA ARG A 58 -17.61 -0.90 -1.41
C ARG A 58 -17.42 -2.32 -0.84
N SER A 59 -17.66 -3.34 -1.65
CA SER A 59 -17.43 -4.76 -1.32
C SER A 59 -15.96 -5.12 -1.10
N GLU A 60 -15.02 -4.42 -1.72
CA GLU A 60 -13.58 -4.72 -1.66
C GLU A 60 -12.89 -4.07 -0.44
N ALA A 61 -13.44 -2.99 0.12
CA ALA A 61 -12.99 -2.45 1.41
C ALA A 61 -13.28 -3.42 2.56
N GLU A 62 -14.45 -4.06 2.53
CA GLU A 62 -14.78 -5.12 3.48
C GLU A 62 -13.91 -6.37 3.26
N GLU A 63 -13.54 -6.66 2.02
CA GLU A 63 -12.66 -7.78 1.70
C GLU A 63 -11.21 -7.54 2.14
N ALA A 64 -10.72 -6.30 2.01
CA ALA A 64 -9.46 -5.87 2.58
C ALA A 64 -9.48 -5.96 4.12
N ILE A 65 -10.56 -5.53 4.78
CA ILE A 65 -10.74 -5.72 6.23
C ILE A 65 -10.70 -7.22 6.59
N ARG A 66 -11.46 -8.05 5.87
CA ARG A 66 -11.48 -9.51 6.09
C ARG A 66 -10.12 -10.18 5.85
N ALA A 67 -9.29 -9.65 4.95
CA ALA A 67 -7.93 -10.14 4.71
C ALA A 67 -7.00 -9.78 5.87
N VAL A 68 -7.07 -8.54 6.34
CA VAL A 68 -6.29 -8.06 7.50
C VAL A 68 -6.66 -8.82 8.77
N GLU A 69 -7.96 -9.02 9.04
CA GLU A 69 -8.43 -9.77 10.20
C GLU A 69 -7.92 -11.22 10.21
N ARG A 70 -7.90 -11.88 9.04
CA ARG A 70 -7.39 -13.25 8.91
C ARG A 70 -5.89 -13.33 9.13
N LEU A 71 -5.12 -12.43 8.53
CA LEU A 71 -3.67 -12.38 8.71
C LEU A 71 -3.31 -12.08 10.17
N LEU A 72 -4.03 -11.18 10.82
CA LEU A 72 -3.85 -10.85 12.24
C LEU A 72 -4.15 -12.06 13.13
N GLY A 73 -5.22 -12.80 12.85
CA GLY A 73 -5.54 -14.04 13.56
C GLY A 73 -4.44 -15.09 13.41
N LEU A 74 -3.96 -15.32 12.18
CA LEU A 74 -2.89 -16.28 11.90
C LEU A 74 -1.59 -15.89 12.62
N TYR A 75 -1.22 -14.61 12.60
CA TYR A 75 -0.02 -14.11 13.24
C TYR A 75 -0.07 -14.27 14.77
N ARG A 76 -1.23 -14.03 15.39
CA ARG A 76 -1.43 -14.28 16.82
C ARG A 76 -1.25 -15.75 17.18
N VAL A 77 -1.84 -16.66 16.39
CA VAL A 77 -1.66 -18.10 16.59
C VAL A 77 -0.18 -18.49 16.49
N LEU A 78 0.52 -18.00 15.46
CA LEU A 78 1.96 -18.26 15.30
C LEU A 78 2.76 -17.80 16.52
N LEU A 79 2.49 -16.60 17.03
CA LEU A 79 3.16 -16.07 18.22
C LEU A 79 2.84 -16.88 19.49
N ASP A 80 1.61 -17.37 19.64
CA ASP A 80 1.23 -18.20 20.79
C ASP A 80 1.80 -19.61 20.71
N THR A 81 1.97 -20.17 19.50
CA THR A 81 2.63 -21.46 19.27
C THR A 81 4.16 -21.40 19.30
N ALA A 82 4.73 -20.21 19.09
CA ALA A 82 6.17 -19.98 19.15
C ALA A 82 6.68 -19.67 20.58
N LYS A 83 5.81 -19.80 21.59
CA LYS A 83 6.20 -19.79 23.01
C LYS A 83 6.87 -21.13 23.35
N ASP A 84 8.18 -21.13 23.25
CA ASP A 84 9.07 -21.82 24.19
C ASP A 84 9.41 -20.86 25.35
#